data_AF-A0A4U0QGG4-F1
#
_entry.id   AF-A0A4U0QGG4-F1
#
_cell.length_a   1.000
_cell.length_b   1.000
_cell.length_c   1.000
_cell.angle_alpha   90.00
_cell.angle_beta   90.00
_cell.angle_gamma   90.00
#
_symmetry.space_group_name_H-M   'P 1'
#
loop_
_entity.id
_entity.type
_entity.pdbx_description
1 polymer ?
#
loop_
_entity_poly.entity_id
_entity_poly.type
_entity_poly.pdbx_seq_one_letter_code
_entity_poly.pdbx_strand_id
1 'polypeptide(L)'
;MANAILTLGDLTAIEGTADPAGDTIRFTPSSAIDAEKLTSGITGHLKINGIEEPVKLDSAGPAYINGTGTLMSLRKIRRTT
;
A
#
# COMPACT_ATOMS: atom_id res chain seq x y z
N MET A 1 2.91 7.50 -11.42
CA MET A 1 3.16 6.20 -10.79
C MET A 1 4.65 5.93 -10.73
N ALA A 2 5.16 5.54 -9.55
CA ALA A 2 6.56 5.21 -9.31
C ALA A 2 6.67 3.81 -8.71
N ASN A 3 7.78 3.10 -8.97
CA ASN A 3 8.05 1.80 -8.37
C ASN A 3 8.11 1.93 -6.86
N ALA A 4 7.43 1.02 -6.17
CA ALA A 4 7.30 1.06 -4.74
C ALA A 4 7.27 -0.33 -4.12
N ILE A 5 7.75 -0.41 -2.88
CA ILE A 5 7.68 -1.59 -2.04
C ILE A 5 6.86 -1.23 -0.80
N LEU A 6 5.79 -1.97 -0.56
CA LEU A 6 4.90 -1.80 0.57
C LEU A 6 5.08 -2.95 1.56
N THR A 7 5.29 -2.62 2.83
CA THR A 7 5.18 -3.56 3.95
C THR A 7 4.02 -3.14 4.83
N LEU A 8 3.20 -4.08 5.27
CA LEU A 8 2.03 -3.84 6.12
C LEU A 8 2.02 -4.91 7.21
N GLY A 9 2.15 -4.52 8.48
CA GLY A 9 2.27 -5.46 9.60
C GLY A 9 3.34 -6.53 9.33
N ASP A 10 2.96 -7.81 9.49
CA ASP A 10 3.83 -8.98 9.27
C ASP A 10 3.71 -9.56 7.85
N LEU A 11 3.09 -8.84 6.91
CA LEU A 11 3.01 -9.29 5.54
C LEU A 11 4.38 -9.23 4.86
N THR A 12 4.62 -10.19 3.98
CA THR A 12 5.75 -10.14 3.05
C THR A 12 5.71 -8.85 2.24
N ALA A 13 6.88 -8.30 1.92
CA ALA A 13 6.98 -7.11 1.09
C ALA A 13 6.20 -7.27 -0.22
N ILE A 14 5.38 -6.27 -0.53
CA ILE A 14 4.51 -6.22 -1.69
C ILE A 14 5.15 -5.25 -2.68
N GLU A 15 5.59 -5.76 -3.83
CA GLU A 15 6.08 -4.92 -4.92
C GLU A 15 4.92 -4.36 -5.73
N GLY A 16 5.05 -3.12 -6.19
CA GLY A 16 4.04 -2.49 -7.01
C GLY A 16 4.40 -1.10 -7.47
N THR A 17 3.38 -0.35 -7.86
CA THR A 17 3.49 1.07 -8.19
C THR A 17 2.68 1.90 -7.22
N ALA A 18 3.24 3.03 -6.79
CA ALA A 18 2.56 4.01 -5.97
C ALA A 18 2.27 5.29 -6.76
N ASP A 19 1.12 5.89 -6.47
CA ASP A 19 0.70 7.20 -6.96
C ASP A 19 0.32 8.07 -5.75
N PRO A 20 1.29 8.85 -5.21
CA PRO A 20 1.03 9.77 -4.11
C PRO A 20 0.18 10.97 -4.55
N ALA A 21 -0.89 11.26 -3.82
CA ALA A 21 -1.77 12.40 -4.01
C ALA A 21 -1.98 13.10 -2.66
N GLY A 22 -1.02 13.95 -2.28
CA GLY A 22 -1.02 14.60 -0.96
C GLY A 22 -0.77 13.58 0.17
N ASP A 23 -1.73 13.44 1.08
CA ASP A 23 -1.66 12.49 2.21
C ASP A 23 -2.15 11.08 1.85
N THR A 24 -2.85 10.93 0.74
CA THR A 24 -3.33 9.64 0.26
C THR A 24 -2.38 9.11 -0.80
N ILE A 25 -2.14 7.81 -0.79
CA ILE A 25 -1.32 7.13 -1.79
C ILE A 25 -2.14 5.97 -2.36
N ARG A 26 -2.29 5.96 -3.69
CA ARG A 26 -2.85 4.80 -4.39
C ARG A 26 -1.73 3.84 -4.68
N PHE A 27 -1.78 2.65 -4.12
CA PHE A 27 -0.81 1.61 -4.35
C PHE A 27 -1.44 0.49 -5.17
N THR A 28 -0.78 0.11 -6.26
CA THR A 28 -1.20 -0.98 -7.14
C THR A 28 -0.13 -2.07 -7.05
N PRO A 29 -0.41 -3.24 -6.46
CA PRO A 29 0.54 -4.32 -6.36
C PRO A 29 0.77 -4.95 -7.74
N SER A 30 1.99 -5.43 -7.95
CA SER A 30 2.41 -6.13 -9.16
C SER A 30 1.93 -7.58 -9.21
N SER A 31 1.59 -8.16 -8.05
CA SER A 31 1.08 -9.52 -7.92
C SER A 31 -0.23 -9.55 -7.14
N ALA A 32 -0.95 -10.67 -7.27
CA ALA A 32 -2.10 -10.93 -6.41
C ALA A 32 -1.69 -10.95 -4.94
N ILE A 33 -2.55 -10.39 -4.09
CA ILE A 33 -2.41 -10.42 -2.64
C ILE A 33 -3.64 -11.11 -2.08
N ASP A 34 -3.40 -11.93 -1.07
CA ASP A 34 -4.45 -12.51 -0.25
C ASP A 34 -5.16 -11.41 0.55
N ALA A 35 -6.41 -11.11 0.17
CA ALA A 35 -7.17 -10.04 0.81
C ALA A 35 -7.63 -10.38 2.23
N GLU A 36 -7.65 -11.65 2.62
CA GLU A 36 -7.94 -12.03 4.01
C GLU A 36 -6.88 -11.47 4.97
N LYS A 37 -5.68 -11.19 4.43
CA LYS A 37 -4.57 -10.58 5.16
C LYS A 37 -4.59 -9.05 5.16
N LEU A 38 -5.43 -8.43 4.32
CA LEU A 38 -5.52 -6.98 4.16
C LEU A 38 -6.64 -6.42 5.03
N THR A 39 -6.35 -6.20 6.31
CA THR A 39 -7.28 -5.55 7.24
C THR A 39 -7.11 -4.03 7.20
N SER A 40 -8.21 -3.29 7.10
CA SER A 40 -8.18 -1.83 7.21
C SER A 40 -7.55 -1.40 8.53
N GLY A 41 -6.68 -0.40 8.49
CA GLY A 41 -6.02 0.18 9.64
C GLY A 41 -4.67 -0.44 10.00
N ILE A 42 -4.24 -1.50 9.31
CA ILE A 42 -2.87 -2.00 9.42
C ILE A 42 -1.90 -0.89 9.04
N THR A 43 -0.84 -0.75 9.82
CA THR A 43 0.24 0.21 9.55
C THR A 43 1.46 -0.51 9.00
N GLY A 44 2.31 0.24 8.32
CA GLY A 44 3.57 -0.26 7.82
C GLY A 44 4.35 0.83 7.10
N HIS A 45 5.15 0.44 6.12
CA HIS A 45 6.06 1.35 5.45
C HIS A 45 5.92 1.23 3.94
N LEU A 46 5.96 2.37 3.27
CA LEU A 46 6.00 2.45 1.82
C LEU A 46 7.32 3.07 1.40
N LYS A 47 8.09 2.32 0.60
CA LYS A 47 9.33 2.78 0.00
C LYS A 47 9.09 3.17 -1.45
N ILE A 48 9.25 4.46 -1.78
CA ILE A 48 9.14 4.99 -3.15
C ILE A 48 10.46 5.64 -3.51
N ASN A 49 11.10 5.21 -4.61
CA ASN A 49 12.36 5.77 -5.09
C ASN A 49 13.46 5.87 -4.01
N GLY A 50 13.51 4.92 -3.08
CA GLY A 50 14.48 4.91 -1.98
C GLY A 50 14.06 5.68 -0.72
N ILE A 51 13.00 6.48 -0.77
CA ILE A 51 12.44 7.18 0.40
C ILE A 51 11.41 6.27 1.06
N GLU A 52 11.58 6.01 2.34
CA GLU A 52 10.66 5.20 3.13
C GLU A 52 9.78 6.09 4.00
N GLU A 53 8.47 5.92 3.89
CA GLU A 53 7.47 6.68 4.63
C GLU A 53 6.54 5.74 5.40
N PRO A 54 6.20 6.05 6.66
CA PRO A 54 5.20 5.29 7.40
C PRO A 54 3.81 5.54 6.82
N VAL A 55 3.06 4.47 6.60
CA VAL A 55 1.72 4.51 6.00
C VAL A 55 0.74 3.65 6.80
N LYS A 56 -0.55 3.96 6.64
CA LYS A 56 -1.66 3.18 7.14
C LYS A 56 -2.52 2.74 5.95
N LEU A 57 -2.93 1.47 5.92
CA LEU A 57 -3.93 1.00 4.98
C LEU A 57 -5.29 1.58 5.37
N ASP A 58 -5.84 2.48 4.56
CA ASP A 58 -7.19 3.02 4.77
C ASP A 58 -8.23 2.06 4.22
N SER A 59 -8.02 1.59 2.99
CA SER A 59 -8.86 0.59 2.35
C SER A 59 -8.06 -0.23 1.35
N ALA A 60 -8.38 -1.51 1.25
CA ALA A 60 -8.04 -2.33 0.09
C ALA A 60 -9.32 -2.51 -0.72
N GLY A 61 -9.25 -2.37 -2.03
CA GLY A 61 -10.33 -2.81 -2.91
C GLY A 61 -10.62 -4.31 -2.70
N PRO A 62 -11.78 -4.82 -3.15
CA PRO A 62 -12.05 -6.25 -3.11
C PRO A 62 -10.86 -6.96 -3.74
N ALA A 63 -10.45 -8.05 -3.08
CA ALA A 63 -9.34 -8.90 -3.45
C ALA A 63 -9.19 -9.02 -4.96
N TYR A 64 -7.95 -9.21 -5.40
CA TYR A 64 -7.53 -9.61 -6.74
C TYR A 64 -8.35 -10.81 -7.27
N ILE A 65 -9.61 -10.61 -7.63
CA ILE A 65 -10.48 -11.57 -8.30
C ILE A 65 -10.51 -11.07 -9.73
N ASN A 66 -9.74 -11.74 -10.60
CA ASN A 66 -9.74 -11.58 -12.07
C ASN A 66 -8.84 -10.49 -12.69
N GLY A 67 -7.61 -10.28 -12.20
CA GLY A 67 -6.53 -9.75 -13.05
C GLY A 67 -6.60 -8.26 -13.44
N THR A 68 -7.57 -7.50 -12.93
CA THR A 68 -7.55 -6.03 -12.95
C THR A 68 -6.98 -5.54 -11.62
N GLY A 69 -5.84 -4.84 -11.66
CA GLY A 69 -5.00 -4.53 -10.49
C GLY A 69 -5.78 -4.05 -9.26
N THR A 70 -5.60 -4.71 -8.13
CA THR A 70 -6.16 -4.28 -6.84
C THR A 70 -5.63 -2.89 -6.50
N LEU A 71 -6.53 -1.93 -6.28
CA LEU A 71 -6.13 -0.62 -5.79
C LEU A 71 -6.18 -0.63 -4.27
N MET A 72 -5.04 -0.38 -3.63
CA MET A 72 -4.95 -0.07 -2.21
C MET A 72 -4.89 1.43 -2.01
N SER A 73 -5.68 1.93 -1.06
CA SER A 73 -5.60 3.30 -0.57
C SER A 73 -4.83 3.31 0.74
N LEU A 74 -3.67 3.94 0.72
CA LEU A 74 -2.83 4.15 1.88
C LEU A 74 -2.91 5.62 2.31
N ARG A 75 -2.67 5.89 3.58
CA ARG A 75 -2.54 7.24 4.14
C ARG A 75 -1.17 7.39 4.78
N LYS A 76 -0.49 8.49 4.48
CA LYS A 76 0.76 8.85 5.15
C LYS A 76 0.50 9.10 6.64
N ILE A 77 1.29 8.46 7.50
CA ILE A 77 1.26 8.74 8.94
C ILE A 77 2.19 9.92 9.18
N ARG A 78 1.63 11.14 9.25
CA ARG A 78 2.41 12.31 9.66
C ARG A 78 2.82 12.13 11.11
N ARG A 79 4.12 12.28 11.42
CA ARG A 79 4.55 12.54 12.80
C ARG A 79 3.99 13.90 13.18
N THR A 80 3.00 13.94 14.05
CA THR A 80 2.61 15.16 14.74
C THR A 80 3.77 15.55 15.64
N THR A 81 4.56 16.53 15.21
CA THR A 81 5.50 17.29 16.07
C THR A 81 4.74 18.09 17.10
#